data_AF-A0A6M0CB59-F1
#
_entry.id   AF-A0A6M0CB59-F1
#
_cell.length_a   1.000
_cell.length_b   1.000
_cell.length_c   1.000
_cell.angle_alpha   90.00
_cell.angle_beta   90.00
_cell.angle_gamma   90.00
#
_symmetry.space_group_name_H-M   'P 1'
#
loop_
_entity.id
_entity.type
_entity.pdbx_description
1 polymer ?
#
loop_
_entity_poly.entity_id
_entity_poly.type
_entity_poly.pdbx_seq_one_letter_code
_entity_poly.pdbx_strand_id
1 'polypeptide(L)'
;SIVISEYEKLPKSVILDEKTVAVVMTHNYLYDLTIITNILPLPLRYLGILGPRRRTEKLLGEIPIDEQYKKRLYAPVGLDIGADNPQEIALAIIAEIQAVISNRSAGFLRHRNLPIHSQIEEGDRR
;
A
#
# COMPACT_ATOMS: atom_id res chain seq x y z
N SER A 1 -5.48 12.65 -14.54
CA SER A 1 -5.03 12.13 -15.85
C SER A 1 -4.90 10.63 -15.75
N ILE A 2 -5.02 9.90 -16.86
CA ILE A 2 -4.69 8.47 -16.93
C ILE A 2 -3.38 8.38 -17.69
N VAL A 3 -2.40 7.64 -17.16
CA VAL A 3 -1.12 7.37 -17.80
C VAL A 3 -1.09 5.90 -18.19
N ILE A 4 -0.86 5.61 -19.48
CA ILE A 4 -0.72 4.24 -19.99
C ILE A 4 0.77 4.03 -20.27
N SER A 5 1.36 2.98 -19.69
CA SER A 5 2.77 2.65 -19.88
C SER A 5 2.99 1.13 -19.75
N GLU A 6 4.07 0.66 -20.34
CA GLU A 6 4.62 -0.68 -20.07
C GLU A 6 5.14 -0.73 -18.62
N TYR A 7 4.91 -1.85 -17.92
CA TYR A 7 5.26 -1.95 -16.50
C TYR A 7 6.77 -1.88 -16.26
N GLU A 8 7.59 -2.26 -17.25
CA GLU A 8 9.05 -2.12 -17.22
C GLU A 8 9.52 -0.65 -17.27
N LYS A 9 8.70 0.25 -17.81
CA LYS A 9 9.02 1.68 -17.98
C LYS A 9 8.36 2.57 -16.94
N LEU A 10 7.58 1.99 -16.02
CA LEU A 10 6.76 2.72 -15.05
C LEU A 10 7.53 3.82 -14.27
N PRO A 11 8.77 3.58 -13.78
CA PRO A 11 9.54 4.63 -13.08
C PRO A 11 9.85 5.88 -13.93
N LYS A 12 9.85 5.77 -15.26
CA LYS A 12 10.09 6.88 -16.18
C LYS A 12 8.80 7.58 -16.64
N SER A 13 7.67 6.91 -16.49
CA SER A 13 6.37 7.39 -16.98
C SER A 13 5.57 8.15 -15.94
N VAL A 14 5.90 7.98 -14.65
CA VAL A 14 5.21 8.62 -13.54
C VAL A 14 6.24 9.09 -12.52
N ILE A 15 6.08 10.33 -12.05
CA ILE A 15 6.88 10.86 -10.94
C ILE A 15 6.26 10.33 -9.66
N LEU A 16 7.01 9.51 -8.92
CA LEU A 16 6.62 8.99 -7.61
C LEU A 16 7.32 9.83 -6.53
N ASP A 17 6.62 10.06 -5.43
CA ASP A 17 7.11 10.84 -4.29
C ASP A 17 6.65 10.22 -2.96
N GLU A 18 7.09 10.83 -1.85
CA GLU A 18 6.74 10.39 -0.48
C GLU A 18 5.25 10.50 -0.12
N LYS A 19 4.43 11.08 -1.00
CA LYS A 19 2.96 11.14 -0.86
C LYS A 19 2.26 10.11 -1.72
N THR A 20 2.98 9.46 -2.62
CA THR A 20 2.45 8.50 -3.58
C THR A 20 2.07 7.20 -2.88
N VAL A 21 0.90 6.66 -3.24
CA VAL A 21 0.39 5.36 -2.81
C VAL A 21 0.16 4.50 -4.05
N ALA A 22 0.57 3.24 -3.98
CA ALA A 22 0.46 2.30 -5.10
C ALA A 22 -0.26 1.02 -4.66
N VAL A 23 -1.03 0.44 -5.58
CA VAL A 23 -1.63 -0.89 -5.41
C VAL A 23 -1.34 -1.73 -6.66
N VAL A 24 -0.79 -2.91 -6.46
CA VAL A 24 -0.46 -3.87 -7.52
C VAL A 24 -1.54 -4.95 -7.55
N MET A 25 -2.22 -5.07 -8.70
CA MET A 25 -3.39 -5.95 -8.86
C MET A 25 -3.48 -6.54 -10.27
N THR A 26 -2.36 -6.93 -10.89
CA THR A 26 -2.39 -7.44 -12.29
C THR A 26 -2.95 -8.86 -12.41
N HIS A 27 -3.05 -9.58 -11.28
CA HIS A 27 -3.34 -11.02 -11.20
C HIS A 27 -2.31 -11.93 -11.92
N ASN A 28 -1.23 -11.37 -12.48
CA ASN A 28 -0.15 -12.11 -13.11
C ASN A 28 1.09 -12.11 -12.19
N TYR A 29 1.57 -13.31 -11.84
CA TYR A 29 2.69 -13.46 -10.91
C TYR A 29 3.98 -12.76 -11.37
N LEU A 30 4.38 -12.94 -12.63
CA LEU A 30 5.63 -12.39 -13.16
C LEU A 30 5.56 -10.87 -13.33
N TYR A 31 4.39 -10.35 -13.70
CA TYR A 31 4.18 -8.90 -13.80
C TYR A 31 4.17 -8.25 -12.42
N ASP A 32 3.45 -8.82 -11.45
CA ASP A 32 3.48 -8.31 -10.07
C ASP A 32 4.91 -8.32 -9.51
N LEU A 33 5.67 -9.40 -9.71
CA LEU A 33 7.08 -9.50 -9.29
C LEU A 33 7.95 -8.40 -9.91
N THR A 34 7.83 -8.18 -11.22
CA THR A 34 8.59 -7.14 -11.94
C THR A 34 8.21 -5.75 -11.46
N ILE A 35 6.91 -5.46 -11.35
CA ILE A 35 6.40 -4.15 -10.90
C ILE A 35 6.92 -3.86 -9.50
N ILE A 36 6.74 -4.78 -8.57
CA ILE A 36 7.13 -4.59 -7.17
C ILE A 36 8.64 -4.39 -7.08
N THR A 37 9.44 -5.20 -7.77
CA THR A 37 10.91 -5.05 -7.79
C THR A 37 11.34 -3.66 -8.28
N ASN A 38 10.65 -3.10 -9.27
CA ASN A 38 11.00 -1.80 -9.86
C ASN A 38 10.54 -0.61 -9.02
N ILE A 39 9.39 -0.69 -8.34
CA ILE A 39 8.82 0.44 -7.59
C ILE A 39 9.19 0.42 -6.12
N LEU A 40 9.46 -0.76 -5.54
CA LEU A 40 9.79 -0.90 -4.13
C LEU A 40 11.02 -0.10 -3.68
N PRO A 41 12.02 0.21 -4.51
CA PRO A 41 13.12 1.11 -4.12
C PRO A 41 12.78 2.61 -4.24
N LEU A 42 11.68 2.99 -4.90
CA LEU A 42 11.34 4.38 -5.20
C LEU A 42 10.70 5.08 -4.00
N PRO A 43 10.67 6.43 -3.95
CA PRO A 43 9.93 7.16 -2.92
C PRO A 43 8.43 6.86 -3.06
N LEU A 44 7.86 6.26 -2.02
CA LEU A 44 6.48 5.81 -1.94
C LEU A 44 6.08 5.75 -0.47
N ARG A 45 4.89 6.24 -0.15
CA ARG A 45 4.34 6.14 1.20
C ARG A 45 3.79 4.75 1.53
N TYR A 46 3.31 4.08 0.50
CA TYR A 46 2.49 2.88 0.62
C TYR A 46 2.54 2.04 -0.65
N LEU A 47 2.67 0.73 -0.50
CA LEU A 47 2.57 -0.25 -1.57
C LEU A 47 1.72 -1.45 -1.11
N GLY A 48 0.49 -1.52 -1.63
CA GLY A 48 -0.43 -2.63 -1.42
C GLY A 48 -0.32 -3.69 -2.52
N ILE A 49 -0.42 -4.97 -2.17
CA ILE A 49 -0.41 -6.09 -3.12
C ILE A 49 -1.69 -6.90 -2.96
N LEU A 50 -2.48 -6.93 -4.04
CA LEU A 50 -3.73 -7.68 -4.08
C LEU A 50 -3.47 -9.16 -4.37
N GLY A 51 -4.03 -10.02 -3.51
CA GLY A 51 -4.07 -11.45 -3.73
C GLY A 51 -4.02 -12.25 -2.44
N PRO A 52 -4.22 -13.57 -2.52
CA PRO A 52 -4.19 -14.44 -1.36
C PRO A 52 -2.82 -14.41 -0.66
N ARG A 53 -2.84 -14.45 0.68
CA ARG A 53 -1.64 -14.39 1.53
C ARG A 53 -0.50 -15.29 1.06
N ARG A 54 -0.78 -16.56 0.77
CA ARG A 54 0.22 -17.54 0.30
C ARG A 54 0.91 -17.11 -1.01
N ARG A 55 0.17 -16.51 -1.95
CA ARG A 55 0.73 -16.03 -3.22
C ARG A 55 1.65 -14.84 -2.96
N THR A 56 1.22 -13.92 -2.12
CA THR A 56 1.95 -12.68 -1.84
C THR A 56 3.21 -12.95 -1.03
N GLU A 57 3.15 -13.83 -0.03
CA GLU A 57 4.33 -14.27 0.75
C GLU A 57 5.38 -14.93 -0.16
N LYS A 58 4.96 -15.77 -1.10
CA LYS A 58 5.87 -16.39 -2.07
C LYS A 58 6.55 -15.33 -2.94
N LEU A 59 5.77 -14.39 -3.48
CA LEU A 59 6.27 -13.32 -4.34
C LEU A 59 7.30 -12.45 -3.58
N LEU A 60 6.97 -12.03 -2.36
CA LEU A 60 7.87 -11.21 -1.53
C LEU A 60 9.14 -11.96 -1.13
N GLY A 61 9.11 -13.29 -1.03
CA GLY A 61 10.28 -14.11 -0.79
C GLY A 61 11.27 -14.16 -1.96
N GLU A 62 10.86 -13.80 -3.17
CA GLU A 62 11.72 -13.74 -4.36
C GLU A 62 12.39 -12.37 -4.54
N ILE A 63 11.96 -11.35 -3.78
CA ILE A 63 12.47 -9.98 -3.89
C ILE A 63 13.46 -9.73 -2.73
N PRO A 64 14.64 -9.14 -2.99
CA PRO A 64 15.51 -8.65 -1.93
C PRO A 64 14.87 -7.41 -1.29
N ILE A 65 14.19 -7.58 -0.17
CA ILE A 65 13.48 -6.50 0.52
C ILE A 65 14.29 -6.06 1.74
N ASP A 66 14.88 -4.87 1.66
CA ASP A 66 15.47 -4.23 2.84
C ASP A 66 14.38 -3.97 3.90
N GLU A 67 14.74 -4.09 5.18
CA GLU A 67 13.85 -3.83 6.32
C GLU A 67 13.18 -2.45 6.27
N GLN A 68 13.87 -1.45 5.70
CA GLN A 68 13.33 -0.11 5.49
C GLN A 68 12.07 -0.10 4.62
N TYR A 69 11.99 -0.98 3.61
CA TYR A 69 10.88 -1.04 2.67
C TYR A 69 9.71 -1.88 3.19
N LYS A 70 9.96 -2.78 4.16
CA LYS A 70 8.91 -3.62 4.74
C LYS A 70 7.81 -2.80 5.41
N LYS A 71 8.15 -1.64 6.01
CA LYS A 71 7.20 -0.77 6.71
C LYS A 71 6.11 -0.17 5.80
N ARG A 72 6.35 -0.14 4.49
CA ARG A 72 5.40 0.41 3.50
C ARG A 72 4.70 -0.66 2.66
N LEU A 73 4.97 -1.94 2.91
CA LEU A 73 4.37 -3.07 2.18
C LEU A 73 3.13 -3.61 2.90
N TYR A 74 2.02 -3.73 2.17
CA TYR A 74 0.74 -4.22 2.69
C TYR A 74 0.25 -5.38 1.82
N ALA A 75 0.27 -6.59 2.38
CA ALA A 75 0.20 -7.83 1.64
C ALA A 75 -0.36 -8.99 2.51
N PRO A 76 -1.61 -9.44 2.30
CA PRO A 76 -2.60 -8.89 1.37
C PRO A 76 -2.99 -7.45 1.73
N VAL A 77 -3.36 -6.69 0.71
CA VAL A 77 -3.84 -5.32 0.87
C VAL A 77 -5.30 -5.27 1.36
N GLY A 78 -5.59 -4.29 2.23
CA GLY A 78 -6.94 -3.94 2.64
C GLY A 78 -7.27 -4.34 4.08
N LEU A 79 -8.20 -3.59 4.68
CA LEU A 79 -8.69 -3.88 6.03
C LEU A 79 -9.56 -5.13 6.06
N ASP A 80 -9.49 -5.87 7.17
CA ASP A 80 -10.42 -6.96 7.45
C ASP A 80 -11.80 -6.40 7.85
N ILE A 81 -12.63 -6.16 6.83
CA ILE A 81 -14.01 -5.68 6.96
C ILE A 81 -15.04 -6.71 6.48
N GLY A 82 -14.62 -7.97 6.25
CA GLY A 82 -15.48 -9.00 5.66
C GLY A 82 -15.82 -8.75 4.19
N ALA A 83 -14.85 -8.24 3.42
CA ALA A 83 -15.05 -7.92 2.00
C ALA A 83 -15.01 -9.17 1.11
N ASP A 84 -16.07 -9.40 0.33
CA ASP A 84 -16.20 -10.55 -0.57
C ASP A 84 -16.34 -10.14 -2.04
N ASN A 85 -16.99 -9.01 -2.33
CA ASN A 85 -17.17 -8.52 -3.69
C ASN A 85 -16.17 -7.41 -4.07
N PRO A 86 -16.01 -7.08 -5.37
CA PRO A 86 -15.04 -6.08 -5.82
C PRO A 86 -15.22 -4.69 -5.19
N GLN A 87 -16.46 -4.27 -4.92
CA GLN A 87 -16.76 -2.98 -4.31
C GLN A 87 -16.34 -2.93 -2.85
N GLU A 88 -16.60 -4.00 -2.10
CA GLU A 88 -16.15 -4.17 -0.71
C GLU A 88 -14.63 -4.26 -0.63
N ILE A 89 -13.99 -4.97 -1.55
CA ILE A 89 -12.52 -5.06 -1.65
C ILE A 89 -11.94 -3.67 -1.91
N ALA A 90 -12.50 -2.93 -2.87
CA ALA A 90 -12.07 -1.56 -3.14
C ALA A 90 -12.21 -0.65 -1.91
N LEU A 91 -13.31 -0.77 -1.17
CA LEU A 91 -13.52 -0.04 0.08
C LEU A 91 -12.48 -0.41 1.14
N ALA A 92 -12.19 -1.71 1.31
CA ALA A 92 -11.19 -2.20 2.25
C ALA A 92 -9.79 -1.64 1.94
N ILE A 93 -9.41 -1.61 0.66
CA ILE A 93 -8.14 -1.05 0.18
C ILE A 93 -8.06 0.46 0.46
N ILE A 94 -9.08 1.21 0.06
CA ILE A 94 -9.10 2.68 0.25
C ILE A 94 -9.09 3.05 1.73
N ALA A 95 -9.82 2.30 2.57
CA ALA A 95 -9.85 2.53 4.01
C ALA A 95 -8.49 2.26 4.66
N GLU A 96 -7.76 1.21 4.24
CA GLU A 96 -6.39 0.96 4.70
C GLU A 96 -5.45 2.08 4.29
N ILE A 97 -5.47 2.49 3.01
CA ILE A 97 -4.67 3.59 2.48
C ILE A 97 -4.91 4.87 3.29
N GLN A 98 -6.17 5.21 3.56
CA GLN A 98 -6.52 6.39 4.35
C GLN A 98 -6.00 6.31 5.79
N ALA A 99 -6.06 5.14 6.41
CA ALA A 99 -5.53 4.92 7.75
C ALA A 99 -4.02 5.13 7.79
N VAL A 100 -3.28 4.60 6.81
CA VAL A 100 -1.82 4.80 6.68
C VAL A 100 -1.49 6.28 6.47
N ILE A 101 -2.17 6.96 5.55
CA ILE A 101 -1.98 8.41 5.29
C ILE A 101 -2.21 9.24 6.57
N SER A 102 -3.20 8.85 7.36
CA SER A 102 -3.59 9.52 8.60
C SER A 102 -2.79 9.07 9.84
N ASN A 103 -1.84 8.15 9.68
CA ASN A 103 -1.11 7.50 10.76
C ASN A 103 -2.05 6.90 11.83
N ARG A 104 -3.05 6.13 11.39
CA ARG A 104 -4.07 5.48 12.22
C ARG A 104 -4.02 3.97 12.06
N SER A 105 -4.47 3.26 13.09
CA SER A 105 -4.52 1.79 13.13
C SER A 105 -5.74 1.17 12.45
N ALA A 106 -6.66 1.98 11.93
CA ALA A 106 -7.92 1.53 11.31
C ALA A 106 -8.88 0.71 12.20
N GLY A 107 -8.78 0.84 13.53
CA GLY A 107 -9.70 0.19 14.47
C GLY A 107 -11.05 0.91 14.65
N PHE A 108 -11.97 0.28 15.38
CA PHE A 108 -13.26 0.89 15.71
C PHE A 108 -13.11 2.17 16.55
N LEU A 109 -13.74 3.26 16.10
CA LEU A 109 -13.71 4.55 16.81
C LEU A 109 -14.24 4.48 18.25
N ARG A 110 -15.22 3.60 18.54
CA ARG A 110 -15.76 3.42 19.90
C ARG A 110 -14.71 2.93 20.92
N HIS A 111 -13.61 2.32 20.48
CA HIS A 111 -12.53 1.86 21.35
C HIS A 111 -11.43 2.92 21.55
N ARG A 112 -11.58 4.09 20.93
CA ARG A 112 -10.59 5.16 20.99
C ARG A 112 -10.83 6.05 22.20
N ASN A 113 -9.81 6.15 23.05
CA ASN A 113 -9.83 7.01 24.25
C ASN A 113 -9.23 8.41 24.02
N LEU A 114 -8.87 8.74 22.77
CA LEU A 114 -8.30 10.03 22.36
C LEU A 114 -9.31 10.84 21.51
N PRO A 115 -9.26 12.19 21.54
CA PRO A 115 -10.13 13.04 20.70
C PRO A 115 -10.08 12.63 19.23
N ILE A 116 -11.22 12.66 18.52
CA ILE A 116 -11.32 12.23 17.11
C ILE A 116 -10.37 13.06 16.24
N HIS A 117 -10.41 14.38 16.42
CA HIS A 117 -9.53 15.34 15.78
C HIS A 117 -8.46 15.79 16.77
N SER A 118 -7.38 15.02 16.84
CA SER A 118 -6.13 15.49 17.41
C SER A 118 -5.26 15.91 16.22
N GLN A 119 -5.00 17.20 16.04
CA GLN A 119 -3.89 17.58 15.16
C GLN A 119 -2.64 16.89 15.72
N ILE A 120 -1.96 16.11 14.88
CA ILE A 120 -0.62 15.65 15.22
C ILE A 120 0.20 16.93 15.19
N GLU A 121 0.51 17.50 16.37
CA GLU A 121 1.40 18.65 16.44
C GLU A 121 2.69 18.29 15.69
N GLU A 122 3.04 19.09 14.67
CA GLU A 122 4.29 18.98 13.91
C GLU A 122 5.51 19.41 14.77
N GLY A 123 5.53 19.04 16.05
CA GLY A 123 6.48 19.51 17.05
C GLY A 123 7.75 18.67 17.23
N ASP A 124 7.87 17.51 16.58
CA ASP A 124 8.98 16.57 16.82
C ASP A 124 9.90 16.36 15.60
N ARG A 125 9.90 17.33 14.66
CA ARG A 125 10.96 17.46 13.65
C ARG A 125 11.95 18.53 14.10
N ARG A 126 12.81 18.19 15.06
CA ARG A 126 14.08 18.88 15.29
C ARG A 126 15.23 17.99 14.89
#